data_AF-A0AAN8MB20-F1
#
_entry.id   AF-A0AAN8MB20-F1
#
_cell.length_a   1.000
_cell.length_b   1.000
_cell.length_c   1.000
_cell.angle_alpha   90.00
_cell.angle_beta   90.00
_cell.angle_gamma   90.00
#
_symmetry.space_group_name_H-M   'P 1'
#
loop_
_entity.id
_entity.type
_entity.pdbx_description
1 polymer ?
#
loop_
_entity_poly.entity_id
_entity_poly.type
_entity_poly.pdbx_seq_one_letter_code
_entity_poly.pdbx_strand_id
1 'polypeptide(L)'
;MATQVAMQNSGSYSIAQFQSRMIRWAKLRINMLPATICEPISECFVASLIIGWAAHHVFRWDIMVFFMCHCLAWFISDYIQLRGVQGGAPSFSKLDYAVAWFIRESMTIQIFLSALWDPTISWRTGRYRLRCGGTAEEILDV
;
A
#
# COMPACT_ATOMS: atom_id res chain seq x y z
N MET A 1 -9.74 21.03 -3.36
CA MET A 1 -8.41 20.71 -2.81
C MET A 1 -8.61 20.24 -1.38
N ALA A 2 -8.03 19.09 -1.00
CA ALA A 2 -8.18 18.61 0.37
C ALA A 2 -7.32 19.45 1.30
N THR A 3 -7.90 19.92 2.41
CA THR A 3 -7.21 20.73 3.42
C THR A 3 -6.64 19.90 4.56
N GLN A 4 -7.03 18.62 4.66
CA GLN A 4 -6.55 17.68 5.65
C GLN A 4 -5.53 16.73 5.02
N VAL A 5 -4.40 16.49 5.71
CA VAL A 5 -3.28 15.66 5.22
C VAL A 5 -3.72 14.23 4.86
N ALA A 6 -4.72 13.70 5.56
CA ALA A 6 -5.24 12.36 5.34
C ALA A 6 -6.27 12.26 4.19
N MET A 7 -6.74 13.40 3.66
CA MET A 7 -7.73 13.41 2.59
C MET A 7 -7.07 13.50 1.21
N GLN A 8 -7.62 12.73 0.27
CA GLN A 8 -7.19 12.76 -1.11
C GLN A 8 -7.57 14.10 -1.75
N ASN A 9 -6.64 14.67 -2.54
CA ASN A 9 -6.93 15.86 -3.33
C ASN A 9 -8.07 15.63 -4.33
N SER A 10 -8.59 16.69 -4.95
CA SER A 10 -9.59 16.56 -6.02
C SER A 10 -8.91 16.30 -7.36
N GLY A 11 -9.43 15.38 -8.17
CA GLY A 11 -8.90 15.04 -9.50
C GLY A 11 -9.61 13.85 -10.16
N SER A 12 -9.19 13.51 -11.38
CA SER A 12 -9.60 12.26 -12.04
C SER A 12 -8.78 11.11 -11.49
N TYR A 13 -9.43 9.99 -11.17
CA TYR A 13 -8.80 8.81 -10.56
C TYR A 13 -9.10 7.54 -11.33
N SER A 14 -8.06 6.72 -11.52
CA SER A 14 -8.14 5.35 -12.01
C SER A 14 -7.21 4.43 -11.20
N ILE A 15 -7.42 3.12 -11.31
CA ILE A 15 -6.56 2.12 -10.66
C ILE A 15 -5.10 2.25 -11.12
N ALA A 16 -4.87 2.51 -12.42
CA ALA A 16 -3.53 2.72 -12.96
C ALA A 16 -2.85 3.98 -12.38
N GLN A 17 -3.61 5.06 -12.19
CA GLN A 17 -3.10 6.28 -11.54
C GLN A 17 -2.81 6.06 -10.06
N PHE A 18 -3.65 5.28 -9.37
CA PHE A 18 -3.39 4.85 -7.99
C PHE A 18 -2.08 4.03 -7.91
N GLN A 19 -1.92 3.01 -8.75
CA GLN A 19 -0.73 2.18 -8.80
C GLN A 19 0.53 3.01 -9.08
N SER A 20 0.51 3.84 -10.12
CA SER A 20 1.62 4.72 -10.48
C SER A 20 2.02 5.64 -9.33
N ARG A 21 1.02 6.15 -8.60
CA ARG A 21 1.26 6.97 -7.41
C ARG A 21 1.90 6.14 -6.30
N MET A 22 1.34 4.99 -5.95
CA MET A 22 1.86 4.14 -4.88
C MET A 22 3.29 3.65 -5.16
N ILE A 23 3.59 3.29 -6.41
CA ILE A 23 4.95 2.93 -6.84
C ILE A 23 5.92 4.08 -6.57
N ARG A 24 5.59 5.32 -6.97
CA ARG A 24 6.46 6.48 -6.69
C ARG A 24 6.69 6.70 -5.20
N TRP A 25 5.65 6.59 -4.38
CA TRP A 25 5.78 6.71 -2.92
C TRP A 25 6.61 5.58 -2.31
N ALA A 26 6.45 4.34 -2.77
CA ALA A 26 7.27 3.22 -2.34
C ALA A 26 8.75 3.43 -2.71
N LYS A 27 9.03 3.84 -3.97
CA LYS A 27 10.39 4.20 -4.41
C LYS A 27 11.01 5.26 -3.50
N LEU A 28 10.27 6.33 -3.19
CA LEU A 28 10.75 7.40 -2.32
C LEU A 28 11.09 6.90 -0.91
N ARG A 29 10.18 6.15 -0.29
CA ARG A 29 10.36 5.62 1.07
C ARG A 29 11.54 4.66 1.16
N ILE A 30 11.67 3.73 0.22
CA ILE A 30 12.79 2.77 0.17
C ILE A 30 14.14 3.50 0.05
N ASN A 31 14.20 4.58 -0.72
CA ASN A 31 15.45 5.35 -0.86
C ASN A 31 15.73 6.28 0.34
N MET A 32 14.70 6.73 1.06
CA MET A 32 14.86 7.52 2.29
C MET A 32 15.22 6.66 3.50
N LEU A 33 14.56 5.52 3.66
CA LEU A 33 14.74 4.59 4.77
C LEU A 33 14.77 3.15 4.22
N PRO A 34 15.95 2.59 3.93
CA PRO A 34 16.07 1.26 3.31
C PRO A 34 15.37 0.12 4.08
N ALA A 35 15.14 0.29 5.39
CA ALA A 35 14.39 -0.68 6.18
C ALA A 35 12.94 -0.87 5.70
N THR A 36 12.36 0.07 4.95
CA THR A 36 10.99 -0.05 4.42
C THR A 36 10.86 -1.12 3.34
N ILE A 37 11.96 -1.74 2.89
CA ILE A 37 11.92 -2.94 2.02
C ILE A 37 11.15 -4.09 2.69
N CYS A 38 11.14 -4.14 4.03
CA CYS A 38 10.42 -5.15 4.80
C CYS A 38 8.93 -4.83 5.01
N GLU A 39 8.44 -3.64 4.66
CA GLU A 39 7.02 -3.26 4.81
C GLU A 39 6.04 -4.29 4.21
N PRO A 40 6.28 -4.90 3.02
CA PRO A 40 5.36 -5.87 2.43
C PRO A 40 5.08 -7.09 3.31
N ILE A 41 5.99 -7.43 4.22
CA ILE A 41 5.83 -8.54 5.16
C ILE A 41 4.73 -8.24 6.18
N SER A 42 4.56 -6.96 6.52
CA SER A 42 3.55 -6.49 7.47
C SER A 42 2.17 -6.27 6.84
N GLU A 43 2.03 -6.45 5.52
CA GLU A 43 0.76 -6.27 4.82
C GLU A 43 -0.16 -7.48 5.02
N CYS A 44 -1.48 -7.25 5.01
CA CYS A 44 -2.48 -8.18 5.52
C CYS A 44 -2.32 -9.61 5.02
N PHE A 45 -2.22 -9.82 3.70
CA PHE A 45 -2.14 -11.17 3.13
C PHE A 45 -0.83 -11.89 3.48
N VAL A 46 0.30 -11.21 3.40
CA VAL A 46 1.61 -11.81 3.70
C VAL A 46 1.73 -12.09 5.19
N ALA A 47 1.35 -11.12 6.03
CA ALA A 47 1.33 -11.27 7.48
C ALA A 47 0.39 -12.42 7.92
N SER A 48 -0.81 -12.51 7.34
CA SER A 48 -1.78 -13.56 7.66
C SER A 48 -1.25 -14.96 7.33
N LEU A 49 -0.51 -15.11 6.22
CA LEU A 49 0.11 -16.38 5.84
C LEU A 49 1.25 -16.77 6.79
N ILE A 50 2.13 -15.82 7.12
CA ILE A 50 3.27 -16.06 8.02
C ILE A 50 2.79 -16.40 9.44
N ILE A 51 1.88 -15.60 9.97
CA ILE A 51 1.33 -15.81 11.31
C ILE A 51 0.46 -17.08 11.33
N GLY A 52 -0.31 -17.35 10.27
CA GLY A 52 -1.09 -18.58 10.15
C GLY A 52 -0.21 -19.83 10.14
N TRP A 53 0.92 -19.80 9.43
CA TRP A 53 1.90 -20.87 9.46
C TRP A 53 2.52 -21.06 10.85
N ALA A 54 2.89 -19.97 11.53
CA ALA A 54 3.40 -20.03 12.89
C ALA A 54 2.36 -20.58 13.89
N ALA A 55 1.10 -20.15 13.78
CA ALA A 55 -0.01 -20.62 14.60
C ALA A 55 -0.31 -22.10 14.37
N HIS A 56 -0.20 -22.58 13.13
CA HIS A 56 -0.30 -24.00 12.83
C HIS A 56 0.81 -24.81 13.51
N HIS A 57 2.04 -24.31 13.49
CA HIS A 57 3.16 -25.01 14.10
C HIS A 57 3.04 -25.09 15.63
N VAL A 58 2.65 -24.00 16.28
CA VAL A 58 2.59 -23.89 17.74
C VAL A 58 1.29 -24.44 18.33
N PHE A 59 0.14 -24.09 17.74
CA PHE A 59 -1.18 -24.38 18.29
C PHE A 59 -1.96 -25.44 17.50
N ARG A 60 -1.40 -25.96 16.40
CA ARG A 60 -2.08 -26.92 15.49
C ARG A 60 -3.38 -26.38 14.90
N TRP A 61 -3.50 -25.07 14.78
CA TRP A 61 -4.64 -24.43 14.13
C TRP A 61 -4.61 -24.64 12.63
N ASP A 62 -5.79 -24.64 12.01
CA ASP A 62 -5.88 -24.64 10.56
C ASP A 62 -5.43 -23.28 9.98
N ILE A 63 -4.48 -23.32 9.04
CA ILE A 63 -3.87 -22.13 8.44
C ILE A 63 -4.91 -21.30 7.71
N MET A 64 -5.84 -21.94 6.99
CA MET A 64 -6.84 -21.25 6.16
C MET A 64 -7.90 -20.59 7.03
N VAL A 65 -8.34 -21.25 8.10
CA VAL A 65 -9.25 -20.65 9.09
C VAL A 65 -8.61 -19.42 9.73
N PHE A 66 -7.36 -19.53 10.18
CA PHE A 66 -6.65 -18.39 10.75
C PHE A 66 -6.52 -17.24 9.73
N PHE A 67 -6.09 -17.55 8.51
CA PHE A 67 -5.96 -16.58 7.43
C PHE A 67 -7.26 -15.83 7.17
N MET A 68 -8.39 -16.54 7.05
CA MET A 68 -9.69 -15.93 6.80
C MET A 68 -10.14 -15.05 7.98
N CYS A 69 -10.01 -15.52 9.21
CA CYS A 69 -10.38 -14.75 10.40
C CYS A 69 -9.50 -13.50 10.56
N HIS A 70 -8.19 -13.62 10.33
CA HIS A 70 -7.25 -12.50 10.39
C HIS A 70 -7.56 -11.47 9.31
N CYS A 71 -7.72 -11.89 8.06
CA CYS A 71 -8.10 -10.99 6.95
C CYS A 71 -9.41 -10.26 7.23
N LEU A 72 -10.41 -10.95 7.79
CA LEU A 72 -11.68 -10.34 8.15
C LEU A 72 -11.53 -9.29 9.26
N ALA A 73 -10.76 -9.58 10.32
CA ALA A 73 -10.50 -8.64 11.40
C ALA A 73 -9.76 -7.39 10.87
N TRP A 74 -8.80 -7.58 9.97
CA TRP A 74 -8.08 -6.50 9.30
C TRP A 74 -9.02 -5.66 8.43
N PHE A 75 -9.83 -6.30 7.60
CA PHE A 75 -10.82 -5.64 6.73
C PHE A 75 -11.77 -4.74 7.52
N ILE A 76 -12.26 -5.21 8.67
CA ILE A 76 -13.12 -4.45 9.58
C ILE A 76 -12.36 -3.28 10.19
N SER A 77 -11.12 -3.51 10.63
CA SER A 77 -10.28 -2.48 11.24
C SER A 77 -10.00 -1.33 10.26
N ASP A 78 -9.65 -1.65 9.01
CA ASP A 78 -9.44 -0.66 7.96
C ASP A 78 -10.72 0.12 7.64
N TYR A 79 -11.89 -0.54 7.69
CA TYR A 79 -13.16 0.13 7.46
C TYR A 79 -13.47 1.13 8.58
N ILE A 80 -13.18 0.74 9.84
CA ILE A 80 -13.33 1.63 10.99
C ILE A 80 -12.38 2.82 10.87
N GLN A 81 -11.11 2.59 10.52
CA GLN A 81 -10.13 3.67 10.31
C GLN A 81 -10.56 4.62 9.20
N LEU A 82 -11.04 4.10 8.07
CA LEU A 82 -11.52 4.90 6.94
C LEU A 82 -12.70 5.81 7.34
N ARG A 83 -13.67 5.27 8.08
CA ARG A 83 -14.77 6.10 8.62
C ARG A 83 -14.28 7.16 9.59
N GLY A 84 -13.28 6.84 10.41
CA GLY A 84 -12.63 7.79 11.31
C GLY A 84 -11.98 8.95 10.55
N VAL A 85 -11.21 8.66 9.50
CA VAL A 85 -10.56 9.67 8.65
C VAL A 85 -11.56 10.52 7.88
N GLN A 86 -12.66 9.92 7.40
CA GLN A 86 -13.71 10.65 6.69
C GLN A 86 -14.62 11.47 7.61
N GLY A 87 -14.59 11.21 8.93
CA GLY A 87 -15.42 11.92 9.91
C GLY A 87 -16.93 11.64 9.75
N GLY A 88 -17.32 10.53 9.12
CA GLY A 88 -18.72 10.26 8.81
C GLY A 88 -18.96 8.96 8.03
N ALA A 89 -20.22 8.74 7.65
CA ALA A 89 -20.59 7.63 6.79
C ALA A 89 -20.00 7.84 5.38
N PRO A 90 -19.29 6.84 4.81
CA PRO A 90 -18.74 6.97 3.47
C PRO A 90 -19.84 7.14 2.42
N SER A 91 -19.54 7.90 1.36
CA SER A 91 -20.47 8.13 0.26
C SER A 91 -20.52 6.98 -0.78
N PHE A 92 -19.87 5.86 -0.50
CA PHE A 92 -19.79 4.68 -1.37
C PHE A 92 -20.43 3.45 -0.71
N SER A 93 -20.77 2.44 -1.51
CA SER A 93 -21.36 1.21 -0.99
C SER A 93 -20.31 0.34 -0.27
N LYS A 94 -20.77 -0.52 0.65
CA LYS A 94 -19.88 -1.50 1.31
C LYS A 94 -19.24 -2.46 0.30
N LEU A 95 -19.89 -2.73 -0.83
CA LEU A 95 -19.34 -3.56 -1.90
C LEU A 95 -18.20 -2.84 -2.63
N ASP A 96 -18.35 -1.55 -2.91
CA ASP A 96 -17.27 -0.75 -3.50
C ASP A 96 -16.04 -0.76 -2.60
N TYR A 97 -16.25 -0.63 -1.29
CA TYR A 97 -15.18 -0.77 -0.30
C TYR A 97 -14.54 -2.15 -0.32
N ALA A 98 -15.34 -3.22 -0.35
CA ALA A 98 -14.83 -4.60 -0.38
C ALA A 98 -13.94 -4.86 -1.61
N VAL A 99 -14.42 -4.45 -2.79
CA VAL A 99 -13.66 -4.58 -4.04
C VAL A 99 -12.40 -3.73 -4.00
N ALA A 100 -12.50 -2.46 -3.58
CA ALA A 100 -11.35 -1.56 -3.49
C ALA A 100 -10.29 -2.06 -2.49
N TRP A 101 -10.71 -2.56 -1.33
CA TRP A 101 -9.82 -3.13 -0.33
C TRP A 101 -9.07 -4.34 -0.88
N PHE A 102 -9.78 -5.26 -1.55
CA PHE A 102 -9.17 -6.45 -2.14
C PHE A 102 -8.17 -6.09 -3.25
N ILE A 103 -8.51 -5.15 -4.13
CA ILE A 103 -7.61 -4.65 -5.17
C ILE A 103 -6.35 -4.03 -4.52
N ARG A 104 -6.52 -3.22 -3.47
CA ARG A 104 -5.39 -2.60 -2.76
C ARG A 104 -4.46 -3.65 -2.15
N GLU A 105 -5.00 -4.61 -1.39
CA GLU A 105 -4.20 -5.66 -0.74
C GLU A 105 -3.45 -6.53 -1.77
N SER A 106 -4.15 -6.97 -2.83
CA SER A 106 -3.54 -7.82 -3.87
C SER A 106 -2.45 -7.10 -4.69
N MET A 107 -2.61 -5.80 -4.94
CA MET A 107 -1.62 -5.01 -5.69
C MET A 107 -0.38 -4.66 -4.87
N THR A 108 -0.40 -4.79 -3.55
CA THR A 108 0.67 -4.28 -2.69
C THR A 108 2.03 -4.92 -3.01
N ILE A 109 2.07 -6.25 -3.15
CA ILE A 109 3.32 -6.96 -3.52
C ILE A 109 3.83 -6.47 -4.88
N GLN A 110 2.95 -6.34 -5.88
CA GLN A 110 3.33 -5.86 -7.20
C GLN A 110 3.87 -4.42 -7.19
N ILE A 111 3.28 -3.54 -6.38
CA ILE A 111 3.72 -2.16 -6.21
C ILE A 111 5.15 -2.11 -5.66
N PHE A 112 5.44 -2.88 -4.61
CA PHE A 112 6.78 -2.90 -4.00
C PHE A 112 7.83 -3.53 -4.92
N LEU A 113 7.51 -4.64 -5.60
CA LEU A 113 8.41 -5.22 -6.59
C LEU A 113 8.73 -4.23 -7.72
N SER A 114 7.71 -3.53 -8.22
CA SER A 114 7.88 -2.49 -9.24
C SER A 114 8.73 -1.31 -8.74
N ALA A 115 8.61 -0.96 -7.46
CA ALA A 115 9.40 0.10 -6.84
C ALA A 115 10.88 -0.29 -6.66
N LEU A 116 11.16 -1.57 -6.38
CA LEU A 116 12.53 -2.08 -6.24
C LEU A 116 13.25 -2.23 -7.59
N TRP A 117 12.51 -2.53 -8.65
CA TRP A 117 13.08 -2.81 -9.97
C TRP A 117 13.72 -1.58 -10.63
N ASP A 118 13.10 -0.40 -10.48
CA ASP A 118 13.53 0.82 -11.14
C ASP A 118 13.59 2.00 -10.14
N PRO A 119 14.76 2.54 -9.83
CA PRO A 119 14.90 3.65 -8.88
C PRO A 119 14.54 5.03 -9.48
N THR A 120 14.17 5.10 -10.75
CA THR A 120 13.82 6.37 -11.40
C THR A 120 12.37 6.76 -11.17
N ILE A 121 12.12 8.05 -11.00
CA ILE A 121 10.78 8.62 -10.82
C ILE A 121 10.55 9.68 -11.88
N SER A 122 9.44 9.57 -12.60
CA SER A 122 8.90 10.68 -13.38
C SER A 122 8.03 11.56 -12.49
N TRP A 123 8.35 12.86 -12.47
CA TRP A 123 7.52 13.89 -11.87
C TRP A 123 7.01 14.85 -12.94
N ARG A 124 6.21 15.86 -12.54
CA ARG A 124 5.63 16.83 -13.50
C ARG A 124 6.68 17.60 -14.29
N THR A 125 7.85 17.84 -13.70
CA THR A 125 8.89 18.73 -14.24
C THR A 125 10.04 17.99 -14.93
N GLY A 126 10.14 16.66 -14.77
CA GLY A 126 11.28 15.91 -15.30
C GLY A 126 11.39 14.49 -14.74
N ARG A 127 12.49 13.81 -15.07
CA ARG A 127 12.84 12.48 -14.55
C ARG A 127 13.96 12.63 -13.52
N TYR A 128 13.80 11.95 -12.40
CA TYR A 128 14.74 12.01 -11.28
C TYR A 128 15.20 10.61 -10.91
N ARG A 129 16.49 10.44 -10.66
CA ARG A 129 17.06 9.24 -10.05
C ARG A 129 17.14 9.44 -8.55
N LEU A 130 16.51 8.54 -7.79
CA LEU A 130 16.64 8.55 -6.34
C LEU A 130 17.95 7.89 -5.90
N ARG A 131 18.54 8.44 -4.85
CA ARG A 131 19.69 7.88 -4.14
C ARG A 131 19.30 7.55 -2.70
N CYS A 132 20.08 6.64 -2.10
CA CYS A 132 19.98 6.36 -0.68
C CYS A 132 20.23 7.64 0.13
N GLY A 133 19.40 7.89 1.15
CA GLY A 133 19.39 9.14 1.92
C GLY A 133 18.36 10.16 1.42
N GLY A 134 17.52 9.80 0.44
CA GLY A 134 16.39 10.61 0.00
C GLY A 134 16.73 11.77 -0.95
N THR A 135 17.95 11.80 -1.50
CA THR A 135 18.32 12.79 -2.51
C THR A 135 17.83 12.37 -3.90
N ALA A 136 17.42 13.35 -4.69
CA ALA A 136 16.92 13.17 -6.04
C ALA A 136 17.82 13.93 -7.02
N GLU A 137 18.42 13.22 -7.97
CA GLU A 137 19.26 13.78 -9.03
C GLU A 137 18.43 13.85 -10.32
N GLU A 138 18.37 15.02 -10.96
CA GLU A 138 17.68 15.16 -12.25
C GLU A 138 18.48 14.44 -13.35
N ILE A 139 17.79 13.63 -14.14
CA ILE A 139 18.35 12.98 -15.32
C ILE A 139 18.18 13.93 -16.49
N LEU A 140 19.26 14.58 -16.89
CA LEU A 140 19.31 15.35 -18.13
C LEU A 140 19.41 14.35 -19.29
N ASP A 141 18.35 14.27 -20.10
CA ASP A 141 18.38 13.51 -21.34
C ASP A 141 19.27 14.29 -22.34
N VAL A 142 20.50 13.82 -22.55
CA VAL A 142 21.44 14.32 -23.57
C VAL A 142 21.21 13.61 -24.89
#